data_AF-A0A7Y3LGE6-F1
#
_entry.id   AF-A0A7Y3LGE6-F1
#
_cell.length_a   1.000
_cell.length_b   1.000
_cell.length_c   1.000
_cell.angle_alpha   90.00
_cell.angle_beta   90.00
_cell.angle_gamma   90.00
#
_symmetry.space_group_name_H-M   'P 1'
#
loop_
_entity.id
_entity.type
_entity.pdbx_description
1 polymer ?
#
loop_
_entity_poly.entity_id
_entity_poly.type
_entity_poly.pdbx_seq_one_letter_code
_entity_poly.pdbx_strand_id
1 'polypeptide(L)' 'MPSAHHLDLDGFKPVNDRNGHNAGDKLFIELAERMVGSLRQTDTVARIGGD' A
#
# COMPACT_ATOMS: atom_id res chain seq x y z
N MET A 1 -13.30 19.84 -6.41
CA MET A 1 -11.89 20.01 -5.96
C MET A 1 -11.32 18.62 -5.75
N PRO A 2 -10.11 18.31 -6.25
CA PRO A 2 -9.45 17.05 -5.90
C PRO A 2 -9.16 17.02 -4.39
N SER A 3 -9.36 15.86 -3.77
CA SER A 3 -8.93 15.58 -2.39
C SER A 3 -7.83 14.54 -2.40
N ALA A 4 -6.86 14.68 -1.50
CA ALA A 4 -5.81 13.70 -1.29
C ALA A 4 -6.01 13.05 0.08
N HIS A 5 -5.90 11.72 0.11
CA HIS A 5 -5.98 10.92 1.33
C HIS A 5 -4.66 10.17 1.47
N HIS A 6 -4.01 10.31 2.62
CA HIS A 6 -2.81 9.54 2.95
C HIS A 6 -3.22 8.32 3.76
N LEU A 7 -2.66 7.17 3.40
CA LEU A 7 -2.87 5.89 4.07
C LEU A 7 -1.53 5.36 4.53
N ASP A 8 -1.44 4.99 5.81
CA ASP A 8 -0.25 4.37 6.40
C ASP A 8 -0.56 2.94 6.82
N LEU A 9 0.43 2.05 6.73
CA LEU A 9 0.28 0.64 7.10
C LEU A 9 0.76 0.41 8.53
N ASP A 10 -0.19 0.46 9.46
CA ASP A 10 0.06 0.09 10.85
C ASP A 10 0.62 -1.34 10.95
N GLY A 11 1.72 -1.49 11.69
CA GLY A 11 2.30 -2.80 11.97
C GLY A 11 3.05 -3.44 10.80
N PHE A 12 3.40 -2.69 9.75
CA PHE A 12 4.19 -3.22 8.62
C PHE A 12 5.57 -3.74 9.04
N LYS A 13 6.29 -3.04 9.92
CA LYS A 13 7.62 -3.46 10.40
C LYS A 13 7.61 -4.88 11.01
N PRO A 14 6.70 -5.22 11.95
CA PRO A 14 6.53 -6.60 12.41
C PRO A 14 6.31 -7.66 11.32
N VAL A 15 5.69 -7.32 10.18
CA VAL A 15 5.52 -8.25 9.06
C VAL A 15 6.87 -8.59 8.45
N ASN A 16 7.70 -7.58 8.18
CA ASN A 16 9.07 -7.77 7.70
C ASN A 16 9.93 -8.53 8.71
N ASP A 17 9.87 -8.13 9.99
CA ASP A 17 10.70 -8.72 11.04
C ASP A 17 10.38 -10.22 11.26
N ARG A 18 9.11 -10.63 11.07
CA ARG A 18 8.66 -12.02 11.29
C ARG A 18 8.72 -12.89 10.03
N ASN A 19 8.49 -12.33 8.85
CA ASN A 19 8.28 -13.08 7.61
C ASN A 19 9.32 -12.75 6.51
N GLY A 20 10.22 -11.82 6.79
CA GLY A 20 11.23 -11.32 5.85
C GLY A 20 10.68 -10.26 4.88
N HIS A 21 11.60 -9.48 4.30
CA HIS A 21 11.27 -8.39 3.38
C HIS A 21 10.47 -8.84 2.15
N ASN A 22 10.73 -10.04 1.63
CA ASN A 22 9.97 -10.61 0.52
C ASN A 22 8.46 -10.74 0.84
N ALA A 23 8.09 -10.96 2.11
CA ALA A 23 6.70 -10.99 2.52
C ALA A 23 6.09 -9.59 2.57
N GLY A 24 6.86 -8.58 3.01
CA GLY A 24 6.44 -7.18 2.93
C GLY A 24 6.23 -6.70 1.49
N ASP A 25 7.10 -7.10 0.56
CA ASP A 25 6.94 -6.76 -0.86
C ASP A 25 5.67 -7.37 -1.45
N LYS A 26 5.38 -8.65 -1.13
CA LYS A 26 4.14 -9.30 -1.53
C LYS A 26 2.90 -8.61 -0.94
N LEU A 27 2.99 -8.16 0.32
CA LEU A 27 1.92 -7.38 0.95
C LEU A 27 1.65 -6.09 0.18
N PHE A 28 2.69 -5.35 -0.21
CA PHE A 28 2.52 -4.13 -1.01
C PHE A 28 1.89 -4.38 -2.38
N ILE A 29 2.29 -5.47 -3.06
CA ILE A 29 1.71 -5.84 -4.35
C ILE A 29 0.20 -6.12 -4.19
N GLU A 30 -0.15 -6.99 -3.24
CA GLU A 30 -1.55 -7.35 -2.98
C GLU A 30 -2.39 -6.13 -2.55
N LEU A 31 -1.83 -5.25 -1.72
CA LEU A 31 -2.49 -4.01 -1.32
C LEU A 31 -2.77 -3.11 -2.53
N ALA A 32 -1.77 -2.91 -3.40
CA ALA A 32 -1.91 -2.07 -4.59
C ALA A 32 -3.01 -2.62 -5.52
N GLU A 33 -3.02 -3.93 -5.77
CA GLU A 33 -4.03 -4.58 -6.60
C GLU A 33 -5.44 -4.39 -6.02
N ARG A 34 -5.60 -4.55 -4.69
CA ARG A 34 -6.88 -4.31 -4.00
C ARG A 34 -7.33 -2.86 -4.07
N MET A 35 -6.40 -1.91 -3.90
CA MET A 35 -6.72 -0.48 -3.98
C MET A 35 -7.17 -0.11 -5.39
N VAL A 36 -6.45 -0.55 -6.43
CA VAL A 36 -6.83 -0.31 -7.82
C VAL A 36 -8.21 -0.89 -8.14
N GLY A 37 -8.51 -2.10 -7.65
CA GLY A 37 -9.83 -2.72 -7.84
C GLY A 37 -10.99 -2.08 -7.07
N SER A 38 -10.69 -1.31 -6.02
CA SER A 38 -11.69 -0.68 -5.15
C SER A 38 -11.94 0.80 -5.44
N LEU A 39 -11.07 1.43 -6.21
CA LEU A 39 -11.15 2.85 -6.60
C LEU A 39 -11.90 3.04 -7.92
N ARG A 40 -12.38 4.27 -8.16
CA ARG A 40 -12.98 4.62 -9.46
C ARG A 40 -11.87 4.78 -10.49
N GLN A 41 -12.21 4.63 -11.77
CA GLN A 41 -11.26 4.80 -12.88
C GLN A 41 -10.60 6.20 -12.91
N THR A 42 -11.27 7.23 -12.39
CA THR A 42 -10.76 8.60 -12.33
C THR A 42 -9.90 8.88 -11.11
N ASP A 43 -9.87 7.96 -10.14
CA ASP A 43 -9.08 8.10 -8.93
C ASP A 43 -7.66 7.60 -9.19
N THR A 44 -6.67 8.22 -8.56
CA THR A 44 -5.26 7.85 -8.68
C THR A 44 -4.76 7.34 -7.34
N VAL A 45 -4.19 6.14 -7.34
CA VAL A 45 -3.39 5.63 -6.21
C VAL A 45 -1.92 5.77 -6.53
N ALA A 46 -1.13 6.20 -5.56
CA ALA A 46 0.32 6.30 -5.67
C ALA A 46 0.96 5.80 -4.38
N ARG A 47 2.09 5.10 -4.51
CA ARG A 47 2.97 4.80 -3.37
C ARG A 47 3.76 6.07 -3.04
N ILE A 48 3.61 6.57 -1.83
CA ILE A 48 4.32 7.76 -1.35
C ILE A 48 5.26 7.31 -0.23
N GLY A 49 6.57 7.35 -0.49
CA GLY A 49 7.62 6.90 0.44
C GLY A 49 8.37 5.64 -0.04
N GLY A 50 9.58 5.47 0.49
CA GLY A 50 10.53 4.43 0.07
C GLY A 50 11.37 3.80 1.18
N ASP A 51 11.34 4.37 2.39
CA ASP A 51 12.03 3.89 3.60
C ASP A 51 11.02 3.43 4.66
#